data_AF-A0A5C5G0D6-F1
#
_entry.id   AF-A0A5C5G0D6-F1
#
_cell.length_a   1.000
_cell.length_b   1.000
_cell.length_c   1.000
_cell.angle_alpha   90.00
_cell.angle_beta   90.00
_cell.angle_gamma   90.00
#
_symmetry.space_group_name_H-M   'P 1'
#
loop_
_entity.id
_entity.type
_entity.pdbx_description
1 polymer ?
#
loop_
_entity_poly.entity_id
_entity_poly.type
_entity_poly.pdbx_seq_one_letter_code
_entity_poly.pdbx_strand_id
1 'polypeptide(L)'
;MLPYDGEPVHAPSTSAWQWDAAYSLYFNPTTQQWAKPRPDGGWDYAGGVATEAESQPEAAAEAGDEGTRDRVTTTTSRSRRAQVGYGDVDEGNPPPEGAPAVPEDQRWPGSPSRSPSPSPPDPFAHAPLLRLVVHRRPPPSVLPPPQSVASLDPAEPVSIGRDKSFERRIRLRELAVSKTHCTLFWAVEPEADDRGYWAVVDNASTHGTFVGGGERGHSEVRLSEPKVASVPSQLHHLECVS
;
A
#
# COMPACT_ATOMS: atom_id res chain seq x y z
N MET A 1 3.72 26.31 40.99
CA MET A 1 2.94 27.07 40.00
C MET A 1 3.86 27.31 38.82
N LEU A 2 3.75 26.47 37.78
CA LEU A 2 4.43 26.62 36.49
C LEU A 2 3.34 26.45 35.42
N PRO A 3 3.18 27.38 34.47
CA PRO A 3 2.26 27.17 33.36
C PRO A 3 2.94 26.30 32.31
N TYR A 4 2.26 25.24 31.89
CA TYR A 4 2.55 24.45 30.72
C TYR A 4 1.29 24.52 29.87
N ASP A 5 1.33 25.19 28.72
CA ASP A 5 0.30 25.09 27.68
C ASP A 5 0.96 25.42 26.33
N GLY A 6 1.70 24.45 25.80
CA GLY A 6 1.97 24.35 24.38
C GLY A 6 1.03 23.29 23.82
N GLU A 7 -0.03 23.72 23.14
CA GLU A 7 -0.92 22.85 22.37
C GLU A 7 -0.09 21.94 21.44
N PRO A 8 -0.27 20.61 21.47
CA PRO A 8 0.40 19.75 20.52
C PRO A 8 -0.18 20.02 19.12
N VAL A 9 0.65 20.60 18.26
CA VAL A 9 0.35 20.70 16.82
C VAL A 9 -0.01 19.32 16.33
N HIS A 10 -1.28 19.12 15.94
CA HIS A 10 -1.76 17.85 15.41
C HIS A 10 -0.89 17.47 14.22
N ALA A 11 0.01 16.50 14.42
CA ALA A 11 0.73 15.89 13.33
C ALA A 11 -0.30 15.30 12.37
N PRO A 12 -0.24 15.58 11.05
CA PRO A 12 -1.15 14.98 10.10
C PRO A 12 -1.08 13.46 10.25
N SER A 13 -2.24 12.86 10.47
CA SER A 13 -2.39 11.41 10.64
C SER A 13 -1.63 10.68 9.53
N THR A 14 -0.61 9.92 9.91
CA THR A 14 0.22 9.10 9.01
C THR A 14 -0.56 7.96 8.34
N SER A 15 -1.86 7.83 8.61
CA SER A 15 -2.71 6.70 8.21
C SER A 15 -3.26 6.75 6.77
N ALA A 16 -3.05 7.84 6.03
CA ALA A 16 -3.61 8.00 4.69
C ALA A 16 -2.65 7.64 3.54
N TRP A 17 -1.36 7.44 3.81
CA TRP A 17 -0.39 7.13 2.75
C TRP A 17 -0.54 5.68 2.26
N GLN A 18 -0.78 5.52 0.97
CA GLN A 18 -0.88 4.24 0.29
C GLN A 18 0.37 4.04 -0.58
N TRP A 19 1.04 2.90 -0.46
CA TRP A 19 2.18 2.58 -1.31
C TRP A 19 1.71 2.17 -2.71
N ASP A 20 2.25 2.81 -3.74
CA ASP A 20 2.09 2.45 -5.14
C ASP A 20 3.37 1.80 -5.67
N ALA A 21 3.30 0.48 -5.87
CA ALA A 21 4.44 -0.32 -6.32
C ALA A 21 4.85 -0.02 -7.78
N ALA A 22 3.93 0.47 -8.62
CA ALA A 22 4.24 0.78 -10.02
C ALA A 22 5.22 1.94 -10.13
N TYR A 23 5.16 2.88 -9.19
CA TYR A 23 5.99 4.09 -9.20
C TYR A 23 7.01 4.14 -8.06
N SER A 24 6.95 3.21 -7.11
CA SER A 24 7.75 3.23 -5.89
C SER A 24 7.59 4.53 -5.09
N LEU A 25 6.33 4.97 -4.96
CA LEU A 25 5.94 6.20 -4.27
C LEU A 25 4.80 5.91 -3.29
N TYR A 26 4.69 6.74 -2.26
CA TYR A 26 3.49 6.82 -1.44
C TYR A 26 2.54 7.87 -2.02
N PHE A 27 1.26 7.55 -2.08
CA PHE A 27 0.19 8.45 -2.47
C PHE A 27 -0.75 8.71 -1.31
N ASN A 28 -1.07 9.97 -1.06
CA ASN A 28 -2.08 10.36 -0.09
C ASN A 28 -3.36 10.78 -0.84
N PRO A 29 -4.46 9.99 -0.78
CA PRO A 29 -5.69 10.30 -1.49
C PRO A 29 -6.42 11.53 -0.94
N THR A 30 -6.12 11.94 0.30
CA THR A 30 -6.71 13.13 0.92
C THR A 30 -6.05 14.41 0.45
N THR A 31 -4.72 14.44 0.39
CA THR A 31 -3.97 15.62 -0.06
C THR A 31 -3.64 15.60 -1.55
N GLN A 32 -3.93 14.47 -2.22
CA GLN A 32 -3.50 14.17 -3.59
C GLN A 32 -1.98 14.32 -3.80
N GLN A 33 -1.20 14.11 -2.74
CA GLN A 33 0.25 14.24 -2.76
C GLN A 33 0.95 12.90 -2.95
N TRP A 34 2.05 12.98 -3.70
CA TRP A 34 3.01 11.89 -3.81
C TRP A 34 4.20 12.15 -2.89
N ALA A 35 4.73 11.11 -2.28
CA ALA A 35 5.93 11.15 -1.46
C ALA A 35 6.90 10.02 -1.84
N LYS A 36 8.17 10.34 -2.00
CA LYS A 36 9.25 9.38 -2.23
C LYS A 36 10.20 9.37 -1.03
N PRO A 37 10.46 8.21 -0.40
CA PRO A 37 11.48 8.13 0.64
C PRO A 37 12.89 8.28 0.03
N ARG A 38 13.76 9.02 0.71
CA ARG A 38 15.18 9.17 0.38
C ARG A 38 16.04 8.23 1.24
N PRO A 39 17.26 7.85 0.79
CA PRO A 39 18.17 6.98 1.55
C PRO A 39 18.66 7.57 2.88
N ASP A 40 18.61 8.89 3.03
CA ASP A 40 18.97 9.62 4.26
C ASP A 40 17.85 9.61 5.32
N GLY A 41 16.72 8.96 5.03
CA GLY A 41 15.52 8.97 5.87
C GLY A 41 14.63 10.20 5.64
N GLY A 42 14.97 11.06 4.68
CA GLY A 42 14.14 12.18 4.24
C GLY A 42 13.02 11.77 3.28
N TRP A 43 12.19 12.74 2.91
CA TRP A 43 11.05 12.55 2.01
C TRP A 43 11.01 13.64 0.93
N ASP A 44 10.84 13.23 -0.33
CA ASP A 44 10.55 14.11 -1.46
C ASP A 44 9.06 14.14 -1.74
N TYR A 45 8.43 15.31 -1.69
CA TYR A 45 7.00 15.46 -1.96
C TYR A 45 6.78 16.07 -3.34
N ALA A 46 5.87 15.48 -4.12
CA ALA A 46 5.49 15.97 -5.43
C ALA A 46 3.96 16.13 -5.53
N GLY A 47 3.54 17.34 -5.90
CA GLY A 47 2.18 17.66 -6.31
C GLY A 47 1.13 17.70 -5.19
N GLY A 48 0.78 18.91 -4.75
CA GLY A 48 -0.55 19.23 -4.24
C GLY A 48 -0.79 20.67 -4.64
N VAL A 49 -1.90 20.96 -5.32
CA VAL A 49 -2.26 22.32 -5.74
C VAL A 49 -2.07 23.25 -4.55
N ALA A 50 -1.25 24.29 -4.69
CA ALA A 50 -1.19 25.34 -3.69
C ALA A 50 -2.58 25.98 -3.63
N THR A 51 -3.44 25.54 -2.71
CA THR A 51 -4.49 26.42 -2.22
C THR A 51 -3.77 27.53 -1.50
N GLU A 52 -3.58 28.63 -2.22
CA GLU A 52 -3.21 29.93 -1.67
C GLU A 52 -4.12 30.18 -0.47
N ALA A 53 -3.51 30.21 0.72
CA ALA A 53 -4.16 30.61 1.94
C ALA A 53 -4.46 32.11 1.83
N GLU A 54 -5.64 32.44 1.35
CA GLU A 54 -6.16 33.80 1.43
C GLU A 54 -6.45 34.11 2.90
N SER A 55 -5.65 35.03 3.42
CA SER A 55 -5.76 35.59 4.75
C SER A 55 -6.85 36.67 4.74
N GLN A 56 -7.79 36.67 5.69
CA GLN A 56 -8.34 37.86 6.38
C GLN A 56 -9.49 37.50 7.37
N PRO A 57 -9.87 38.39 8.32
CA PRO A 57 -9.98 38.05 9.74
C PRO A 57 -11.42 38.06 10.33
N GLU A 58 -11.45 37.63 11.59
CA GLU A 58 -12.47 37.74 12.65
C GLU A 58 -13.71 38.63 12.45
N ALA A 59 -14.88 38.09 12.81
CA ALA A 59 -15.78 38.73 13.78
C ALA A 59 -16.84 37.77 14.37
N ALA A 60 -16.77 37.60 15.70
CA ALA A 60 -17.84 37.51 16.68
C ALA A 60 -18.98 36.46 16.54
N ALA A 61 -19.06 35.58 17.54
CA ALA A 61 -20.34 35.11 18.07
C ALA A 61 -20.22 34.81 19.58
N GLU A 62 -20.93 35.60 20.38
CA GLU A 62 -21.17 35.38 21.81
C GLU A 62 -22.19 34.24 22.06
N ALA A 63 -21.90 33.50 23.12
CA ALA A 63 -22.73 32.98 24.21
C ALA A 63 -24.25 32.68 24.04
N GLY A 64 -24.62 31.53 24.64
CA GLY A 64 -25.96 31.11 25.08
C GLY A 64 -26.32 29.74 24.49
N ASP A 65 -26.96 28.79 25.16
CA ASP A 65 -27.57 28.68 26.48
C ASP A 65 -28.01 27.20 26.64
N GLU A 66 -28.37 26.84 27.86
CA GLU A 66 -28.76 25.56 28.46
C GLU A 66 -29.65 24.57 27.68
N GLY A 67 -29.43 23.27 27.97
CA GLY A 67 -30.49 22.45 28.59
C GLY A 67 -31.22 21.39 27.77
N THR A 68 -31.22 20.16 28.33
CA THR A 68 -32.38 19.24 28.43
C THR A 68 -32.42 17.99 27.52
N ARG A 69 -32.18 16.85 28.21
CA ARG A 69 -32.87 15.52 28.23
C ARG A 69 -33.32 14.79 26.95
N ASP A 70 -33.02 13.49 27.01
CA ASP A 70 -33.78 12.31 26.57
C ASP A 70 -34.32 12.22 25.13
N ARG A 71 -33.92 11.15 24.42
CA ARG A 71 -34.77 9.96 24.18
C ARG A 71 -34.30 9.15 22.96
N VAL A 72 -34.31 7.83 23.16
CA VAL A 72 -34.11 6.72 22.21
C VAL A 72 -34.97 6.85 20.95
N THR A 73 -34.41 6.57 19.76
CA THR A 73 -35.04 5.70 18.74
C THR A 73 -34.04 5.15 17.72
N THR A 74 -34.20 3.85 17.48
CA THR A 74 -33.66 3.01 16.40
C THR A 74 -34.19 3.41 15.02
N THR A 75 -33.33 3.44 13.99
CA THR A 75 -33.80 3.19 12.62
C THR A 75 -32.71 2.57 11.73
N THR A 76 -32.99 1.33 11.35
CA THR A 76 -32.32 0.55 10.29
C THR A 76 -32.61 1.18 8.93
N SER A 77 -31.59 1.64 8.22
CA SER A 77 -31.70 2.13 6.84
C SER A 77 -30.93 1.21 5.90
N ARG A 78 -31.66 0.30 5.25
CA ARG A 78 -31.21 -0.46 4.07
C ARG A 78 -30.96 0.51 2.92
N SER A 79 -29.70 0.78 2.60
CA SER A 79 -29.33 1.48 1.37
C SER A 79 -29.21 0.48 0.23
N ARG A 80 -30.05 0.64 -0.79
CA ARG A 80 -30.01 -0.09 -2.06
C ARG A 80 -28.82 0.42 -2.88
N ARG A 81 -27.79 -0.41 -3.02
CA ARG A 81 -26.66 -0.18 -3.92
C ARG A 81 -27.15 -0.27 -5.36
N ALA A 82 -27.33 0.88 -6.01
CA ALA A 82 -27.50 0.95 -7.45
C ALA A 82 -26.22 0.42 -8.12
N GLN A 83 -26.35 -0.65 -8.91
CA GLN A 83 -25.33 -1.10 -9.84
C GLN A 83 -25.20 -0.04 -10.94
N VAL A 84 -24.13 0.75 -10.89
CA VAL A 84 -23.66 1.49 -12.06
C VAL A 84 -22.80 0.50 -12.84
N GLY A 85 -23.37 -0.02 -13.93
CA GLY A 85 -22.62 -0.80 -14.91
C GLY A 85 -21.65 0.11 -15.63
N TYR A 86 -20.36 -0.19 -15.53
CA TYR A 86 -19.37 0.37 -16.44
C TYR A 86 -19.60 -0.30 -17.80
N GLY A 87 -20.31 0.43 -18.66
CA GLY A 87 -20.42 0.10 -20.07
C GLY A 87 -19.05 0.25 -20.72
N ASP A 88 -18.65 -0.85 -21.35
CA ASP A 88 -17.65 -0.96 -22.40
C ASP A 88 -17.65 0.28 -23.30
N VAL A 89 -16.57 1.07 -23.25
CA VAL A 89 -16.37 2.21 -24.15
C VAL A 89 -15.87 1.66 -25.48
N ASP A 90 -16.83 1.43 -26.36
CA ASP A 90 -16.64 1.13 -27.78
C ASP A 90 -15.77 2.21 -28.43
N GLU A 91 -14.53 1.86 -28.75
CA GLU A 91 -13.44 2.71 -29.26
C GLU A 91 -13.68 3.23 -30.70
N GLY A 92 -14.92 3.19 -31.20
CA GLY A 92 -15.27 3.43 -32.60
C GLY A 92 -16.32 4.50 -32.85
N ASN A 93 -16.97 5.06 -31.83
CA ASN A 93 -18.04 6.02 -32.05
C ASN A 93 -17.49 7.45 -32.09
N PRO A 94 -17.62 8.20 -33.20
CA PRO A 94 -17.22 9.61 -33.22
C PRO A 94 -18.03 10.37 -32.17
N PRO A 95 -17.43 11.35 -31.47
CA PRO A 95 -18.15 12.12 -30.47
C PRO A 95 -19.37 12.79 -31.09
N PRO A 96 -20.49 12.94 -30.34
CA PRO A 96 -21.68 13.62 -30.84
C PRO A 96 -21.32 15.03 -31.31
N GLU A 97 -21.77 15.41 -32.51
CA GLU A 97 -21.59 16.75 -33.08
C GLU A 97 -22.07 17.80 -32.06
N GLY A 98 -21.14 18.64 -31.58
CA GLY A 98 -21.41 19.69 -30.59
C GLY A 98 -20.80 19.49 -29.21
N ALA A 99 -20.01 18.43 -28.98
CA ALA A 99 -19.17 18.36 -27.79
C ALA A 99 -18.20 19.57 -27.78
N PRO A 100 -18.12 20.36 -26.69
CA PRO A 100 -17.19 21.48 -26.62
C PRO A 100 -15.78 20.93 -26.83
N ALA A 101 -15.04 21.51 -27.77
CA ALA A 101 -13.66 21.12 -28.02
C ALA A 101 -12.89 21.25 -26.71
N VAL A 102 -12.23 20.18 -26.29
CA VAL A 102 -11.43 20.19 -25.05
C VAL A 102 -10.40 21.32 -25.19
N PRO A 103 -10.41 22.31 -24.25
CA PRO A 103 -9.49 23.43 -24.27
C PRO A 103 -8.03 22.96 -24.43
N GLU A 104 -7.22 23.68 -25.20
CA GLU A 104 -5.84 23.27 -25.52
C GLU A 104 -4.94 23.17 -24.29
N ASP A 105 -5.27 23.91 -23.24
CA ASP A 105 -4.66 23.90 -21.91
C ASP A 105 -5.02 22.67 -21.07
N GLN A 106 -6.09 21.92 -21.41
CA GLN A 106 -6.43 20.63 -20.78
C GLN A 106 -5.80 19.42 -21.48
N ARG A 107 -4.97 19.63 -22.50
CA ARG A 107 -4.28 18.56 -23.21
C ARG A 107 -2.98 18.24 -22.49
N TRP A 108 -2.83 17.01 -22.02
CA TRP A 108 -1.57 16.57 -21.40
C TRP A 108 -0.40 16.81 -22.36
N PRO A 109 0.68 17.49 -21.95
CA PRO A 109 1.83 17.75 -22.81
C PRO A 109 2.61 16.45 -23.00
N GLY A 110 2.13 15.59 -23.89
CA GLY A 110 2.72 14.26 -24.06
C GLY A 110 1.85 13.24 -24.77
N SER A 111 0.96 13.62 -25.68
CA SER A 111 0.46 12.66 -26.68
C SER A 111 1.34 12.76 -27.93
N PRO A 112 2.54 12.13 -27.96
CA PRO A 112 3.27 12.01 -29.21
C PRO A 112 2.44 11.17 -30.16
N SER A 113 2.42 11.57 -31.43
CA SER A 113 1.99 10.70 -32.53
C SER A 113 2.65 9.33 -32.35
N ARG A 114 1.84 8.27 -32.27
CA ARG A 114 2.24 6.88 -32.01
C ARG A 114 3.15 6.34 -33.12
N SER A 115 4.42 6.77 -33.15
CA SER A 115 5.50 5.98 -33.70
C SER A 115 5.75 4.81 -32.74
N PRO A 116 5.89 3.55 -33.21
CA PRO A 116 6.25 2.44 -32.34
C PRO A 116 7.69 2.63 -31.86
N SER A 117 7.87 3.39 -30.78
CA SER A 117 9.10 3.35 -30.02
C SER A 117 9.24 1.94 -29.43
N PRO A 118 10.44 1.34 -29.39
CA PRO A 118 10.62 0.09 -28.68
C PRO A 118 10.10 0.26 -27.26
N SER A 119 9.18 -0.60 -26.84
CA SER A 119 8.72 -0.63 -25.45
C SER A 119 9.94 -0.77 -24.55
N PRO A 120 9.99 -0.04 -23.42
CA PRO A 120 11.07 -0.22 -22.47
C PRO A 120 11.20 -1.72 -22.11
N PRO A 121 12.43 -2.24 -21.92
CA PRO A 121 12.62 -3.63 -21.52
C PRO A 121 11.85 -3.90 -20.23
N ASP A 122 11.18 -5.05 -20.16
CA ASP A 122 10.46 -5.47 -18.97
C ASP A 122 11.45 -5.63 -17.81
N PRO A 123 11.34 -4.84 -16.73
CA PRO A 123 12.27 -4.88 -15.61
C PRO A 123 12.25 -6.21 -14.85
N PHE A 124 11.24 -7.06 -15.09
CA PHE A 124 11.10 -8.38 -14.47
C PHE A 124 11.48 -9.53 -15.41
N ALA A 125 11.90 -9.26 -16.65
CA ALA A 125 12.21 -10.30 -17.64
C ALA A 125 13.29 -11.30 -17.18
N HIS A 126 14.21 -10.85 -16.32
CA HIS A 126 15.31 -11.66 -15.78
C HIS A 126 15.12 -12.02 -14.30
N ALA A 127 13.99 -11.66 -13.70
CA ALA A 127 13.74 -11.90 -12.29
C ALA A 127 13.39 -13.38 -12.03
N PRO A 128 14.06 -14.06 -11.09
CA PRO A 128 13.76 -15.45 -10.75
C PRO A 128 12.44 -15.57 -9.98
N LEU A 129 11.68 -16.63 -10.25
CA LEU A 129 10.50 -16.98 -9.46
C LEU A 129 10.87 -17.34 -8.01
N LEU A 130 10.14 -16.82 -7.04
CA LEU A 130 10.28 -17.24 -5.64
C LEU A 130 9.40 -18.45 -5.35
N ARG A 131 9.97 -19.51 -4.80
CA ARG A 131 9.23 -20.68 -4.32
C ARG A 131 9.31 -20.77 -2.81
N LEU A 132 8.16 -20.63 -2.15
CA LEU A 132 8.03 -20.84 -0.72
C LEU A 132 7.58 -22.26 -0.45
N VAL A 133 8.26 -22.94 0.46
CA VAL A 133 7.92 -24.30 0.88
C VAL A 133 7.57 -24.29 2.35
N VAL A 134 6.42 -24.86 2.70
CA VAL A 134 5.99 -25.00 4.10
C VAL A 134 6.91 -26.00 4.80
N HIS A 135 7.89 -25.49 5.55
CA HIS A 135 8.96 -26.27 6.18
C HIS A 135 8.53 -26.97 7.47
N ARG A 136 7.95 -26.23 8.43
CA ARG A 136 7.47 -26.79 9.71
C ARG A 136 5.95 -26.89 9.72
N ARG A 137 5.42 -28.10 9.91
CA ARG A 137 3.98 -28.36 10.06
C ARG A 137 3.68 -28.77 11.50
N PRO A 138 3.14 -27.89 12.36
CA PRO A 138 2.51 -28.36 13.59
C PRO A 138 1.21 -29.12 13.25
N PRO A 139 0.93 -30.28 13.85
CA PRO A 139 -0.38 -30.91 13.78
C PRO A 139 -1.39 -30.14 14.65
N PRO A 140 -2.61 -29.86 14.16
CA PRO A 140 -3.11 -30.08 12.80
C PRO A 140 -2.62 -28.98 11.84
N SER A 141 -2.01 -29.40 10.73
CA SER A 141 -1.60 -28.47 9.68
C SER A 141 -2.84 -27.87 9.03
N VAL A 142 -2.90 -26.54 9.02
CA VAL A 142 -4.07 -25.83 8.47
C VAL A 142 -4.08 -25.83 6.92
N LEU A 143 -2.98 -26.26 6.31
CA LEU A 143 -2.84 -26.35 4.85
C LEU A 143 -2.88 -27.83 4.40
N PRO A 144 -3.72 -28.18 3.43
CA PRO A 144 -3.73 -29.53 2.86
C PRO A 144 -2.39 -29.84 2.17
N PRO A 145 -1.96 -31.11 2.09
CA PRO A 145 -0.67 -31.51 1.51
C PRO A 145 -0.29 -30.91 0.14
N PRO A 146 -1.20 -30.72 -0.84
CA PRO A 146 -0.85 -30.07 -2.11
C PRO A 146 -0.58 -28.56 -1.99
N GLN A 147 -0.93 -27.92 -0.88
CA GLN A 147 -0.70 -26.48 -0.63
C GLN A 147 0.61 -26.22 0.13
N SER A 148 1.60 -27.10 -0.03
CA SER A 148 2.89 -26.97 0.64
C SER A 148 3.89 -26.10 -0.11
N VAL A 149 3.61 -25.74 -1.38
CA VAL A 149 4.49 -24.91 -2.20
C VAL A 149 3.70 -23.78 -2.83
N ALA A 150 4.19 -22.55 -2.69
CA ALA A 150 3.70 -21.37 -3.40
C ALA A 150 4.78 -20.86 -4.35
N SER A 151 4.43 -20.60 -5.61
CA SER A 151 5.32 -19.97 -6.59
C SER A 151 4.85 -18.54 -6.83
N LEU A 152 5.73 -17.57 -6.65
CA LEU A 152 5.43 -16.15 -6.73
C LEU A 152 6.11 -15.55 -7.96
N ASP A 153 5.34 -14.73 -8.67
CA ASP A 153 5.78 -13.98 -9.83
C ASP A 153 6.45 -12.67 -9.37
N PRO A 154 7.66 -12.33 -9.86
CA PRO A 154 8.33 -11.08 -9.51
C PRO A 154 7.57 -9.82 -9.93
N ALA A 155 6.66 -9.89 -10.91
CA ALA A 155 5.92 -8.73 -11.40
C ALA A 155 4.90 -8.17 -10.40
N GLU A 156 4.45 -8.97 -9.43
CA GLU A 156 3.41 -8.56 -8.48
C GLU A 156 3.84 -8.84 -7.02
N PRO A 157 3.68 -7.88 -6.09
CA PRO A 157 3.89 -8.14 -4.67
C PRO A 157 2.84 -9.10 -4.12
N VAL A 158 3.24 -9.94 -3.17
CA VAL A 158 2.38 -10.97 -2.57
C VAL A 158 2.31 -10.78 -1.07
N SER A 159 1.10 -10.59 -0.55
CA SER A 159 0.88 -10.46 0.89
C SER A 159 0.75 -11.82 1.59
N ILE A 160 1.17 -11.88 2.84
CA ILE A 160 0.93 -12.99 3.75
C ILE A 160 0.07 -12.49 4.91
N GLY A 161 -0.95 -13.26 5.28
CA GLY A 161 -1.79 -12.91 6.42
C GLY A 161 -2.86 -13.95 6.73
N ARG A 162 -3.61 -13.71 7.80
CA ARG A 162 -4.59 -14.70 8.31
C ARG A 162 -5.93 -14.69 7.61
N ASP A 163 -6.35 -13.52 7.16
CA ASP A 163 -7.69 -13.29 6.61
C ASP A 163 -7.66 -13.39 5.08
N LYS A 164 -8.81 -13.75 4.48
CA LYS A 164 -8.95 -13.72 3.01
C LYS A 164 -8.82 -12.28 2.52
N SER A 165 -8.12 -12.07 1.42
CA SER A 165 -8.07 -10.79 0.70
C SER A 165 -8.61 -10.98 -0.72
N PHE A 166 -9.00 -9.87 -1.36
CA PHE A 166 -9.29 -9.84 -2.79
C PHE A 166 -8.00 -9.78 -3.63
N GLU A 167 -6.91 -9.36 -3.02
CA GLU A 167 -5.57 -9.32 -3.62
C GLU A 167 -4.86 -10.68 -3.52
N ARG A 168 -3.79 -10.86 -4.32
CA ARG A 168 -2.94 -12.06 -4.24
C ARG A 168 -2.33 -12.19 -2.85
N ARG A 169 -2.77 -13.22 -2.14
CA ARG A 169 -2.38 -13.45 -0.76
C ARG A 169 -2.19 -14.93 -0.44
N ILE A 170 -1.10 -15.23 0.26
CA ILE A 170 -0.94 -16.49 0.98
C ILE A 170 -1.67 -16.38 2.32
N ARG A 171 -2.71 -17.21 2.49
CA ARG A 171 -3.50 -17.24 3.71
C ARG A 171 -3.02 -18.31 4.68
N LEU A 172 -2.52 -17.90 5.83
CA LEU A 172 -2.16 -18.78 6.93
C LEU A 172 -3.22 -18.69 8.03
N ARG A 173 -4.03 -19.72 8.27
CA ARG A 173 -5.14 -19.61 9.26
C ARG A 173 -4.68 -19.77 10.71
N GLU A 174 -3.51 -19.25 11.03
CA GLU A 174 -2.93 -19.28 12.36
C GLU A 174 -3.32 -18.01 13.13
N LEU A 175 -3.65 -18.15 14.41
CA LEU A 175 -4.06 -17.01 15.23
C LEU A 175 -2.92 -16.05 15.54
N ALA A 176 -1.67 -16.55 15.54
CA ALA A 176 -0.47 -15.74 15.70
C ALA A 176 -0.16 -14.88 14.45
N VAL A 177 -0.75 -15.21 13.29
CA VAL A 177 -0.59 -14.43 12.07
C VAL A 177 -1.58 -13.26 12.06
N SER A 178 -1.07 -12.07 11.80
CA SER A 178 -1.86 -10.83 11.74
C SER A 178 -2.74 -10.79 10.48
N LYS A 179 -3.73 -9.88 10.46
CA LYS A 179 -4.58 -9.70 9.27
C LYS A 179 -3.72 -9.38 8.05
N THR A 180 -2.78 -8.46 8.16
CA THR A 180 -1.70 -8.15 7.20
C THR A 180 -0.40 -8.37 7.95
N HIS A 181 0.31 -9.45 7.64
CA HIS A 181 1.45 -9.88 8.46
C HIS A 181 2.76 -9.43 7.83
N CYS A 182 3.02 -9.83 6.59
CA CYS A 182 4.16 -9.38 5.80
C CYS A 182 3.84 -9.34 4.31
N THR A 183 4.71 -8.71 3.53
CA THR A 183 4.62 -8.64 2.06
C THR A 183 5.95 -9.06 1.45
N LEU A 184 5.89 -9.87 0.40
CA LEU A 184 7.02 -10.30 -0.41
C LEU A 184 6.97 -9.62 -1.77
N PHE A 185 8.10 -9.14 -2.26
CA PHE A 185 8.17 -8.50 -3.57
C PHE A 185 9.57 -8.58 -4.16
N TRP A 186 9.67 -8.40 -5.48
CA TRP A 186 10.94 -8.23 -6.17
C TRP A 186 11.34 -6.76 -6.14
N ALA A 187 12.47 -6.45 -5.51
CA ALA A 187 13.06 -5.12 -5.50
C ALA A 187 14.05 -5.02 -6.66
N VAL A 188 13.87 -4.02 -7.53
CA VAL A 188 14.82 -3.71 -8.60
C VAL A 188 15.87 -2.74 -8.04
N GLU A 189 17.15 -3.08 -8.16
CA GLU A 189 18.23 -2.16 -7.79
C GLU A 189 18.53 -1.24 -8.99
N PRO A 190 18.38 0.08 -8.86
CA PRO A 190 18.57 1.00 -9.98
C PRO A 190 20.03 1.11 -10.44
N GLU A 191 21.00 0.70 -9.62
CA GLU A 191 22.43 0.80 -9.91
C GLU A 191 23.05 -0.52 -10.41
N ALA A 192 22.32 -1.63 -10.35
CA ALA A 192 22.81 -2.94 -10.75
C ALA A 192 22.08 -3.42 -12.01
N ASP A 193 22.80 -3.48 -13.14
CA ASP A 193 22.31 -3.89 -14.46
C ASP A 193 21.34 -5.08 -14.42
N ASP A 194 20.03 -4.79 -14.41
CA ASP A 194 18.90 -5.74 -14.32
C ASP A 194 18.99 -6.75 -13.16
N ARG A 195 19.68 -6.38 -12.07
CA ARG A 195 19.73 -7.20 -10.86
C ARG A 195 18.76 -6.65 -9.85
N GLY A 196 17.93 -7.55 -9.34
CA GLY A 196 17.06 -7.28 -8.20
C GLY A 196 17.22 -8.38 -7.17
N TYR A 197 16.41 -8.28 -6.13
CA TYR A 197 16.35 -9.30 -5.09
C TYR A 197 14.94 -9.46 -4.56
N TRP A 198 14.66 -10.65 -4.04
CA TRP A 198 13.45 -10.87 -3.28
C TRP A 198 13.58 -10.20 -1.92
N ALA A 199 12.60 -9.39 -1.56
CA ALA A 199 12.54 -8.70 -0.29
C ALA A 199 11.28 -9.10 0.48
N VAL A 200 11.38 -9.03 1.80
CA VAL A 200 10.27 -9.17 2.74
C VAL A 200 10.15 -7.93 3.62
N VAL A 201 8.92 -7.50 3.87
CA VAL A 201 8.59 -6.42 4.80
C VAL A 201 7.53 -6.91 5.79
N ASP A 202 7.78 -6.74 7.09
CA ASP A 202 6.77 -6.90 8.13
C ASP A 202 5.80 -5.71 8.10
N ASN A 203 4.49 -5.99 8.12
CA ASN A 203 3.43 -5.00 8.05
C ASN A 203 2.84 -4.68 9.43
N ALA A 204 3.70 -4.38 10.40
CA ALA A 204 3.31 -4.12 11.79
C ALA A 204 2.58 -5.31 12.42
N SER A 205 3.16 -6.50 12.25
CA SER A 205 2.59 -7.71 12.82
C SER A 205 2.66 -7.71 14.35
N THR A 206 1.71 -8.40 15.00
CA THR A 206 1.66 -8.45 16.47
C THR A 206 2.76 -9.35 17.04
N HIS A 207 3.06 -10.46 16.38
CA HIS A 207 4.01 -11.45 16.86
C HIS A 207 5.41 -11.30 16.24
N GLY A 208 5.57 -10.42 15.25
CA GLY A 208 6.79 -10.25 14.47
C GLY A 208 6.84 -11.20 13.28
N THR A 209 7.58 -10.79 12.25
CA THR A 209 8.09 -11.66 11.18
C THR A 209 9.57 -11.90 11.45
N PHE A 210 10.01 -13.15 11.30
CA PHE A 210 11.38 -13.57 11.52
C PHE A 210 11.94 -14.15 10.23
N VAL A 211 13.22 -13.88 9.99
CA VAL A 211 13.95 -14.35 8.82
C VAL A 211 15.25 -14.99 9.29
N GLY A 212 15.54 -16.22 8.86
CA GLY A 212 16.73 -16.93 9.32
C GLY A 212 16.90 -18.32 8.73
N GLY A 213 18.09 -18.90 8.94
CA GLY A 213 18.55 -20.07 8.20
C GLY A 213 17.83 -21.38 8.51
N GLY A 214 17.22 -21.97 7.49
CA GLY A 214 16.93 -23.40 7.43
C GLY A 214 18.22 -24.18 7.16
N GLU A 215 18.67 -24.97 8.14
CA GLU A 215 19.84 -25.87 8.13
C GLU A 215 21.22 -25.31 8.54
N ARG A 216 21.52 -24.01 8.42
CA ARG A 216 22.89 -23.48 8.68
C ARG A 216 23.15 -22.87 10.07
N GLY A 217 22.30 -23.13 11.07
CA GLY A 217 22.54 -22.64 12.43
C GLY A 217 22.59 -21.11 12.57
N HIS A 218 22.11 -20.37 11.57
CA HIS A 218 21.93 -18.93 11.68
C HIS A 218 20.76 -18.65 12.62
N SER A 219 20.98 -17.76 13.58
CA SER A 219 19.93 -17.27 14.46
C SER A 219 18.86 -16.57 13.65
N GLU A 220 17.60 -16.84 13.98
CA GLU A 220 16.47 -16.10 13.43
C GLU A 220 16.56 -14.62 13.82
N VAL A 221 16.42 -13.74 12.84
CA VAL A 221 16.42 -12.29 13.03
C VAL A 221 14.99 -11.79 12.88
N ARG A 222 14.52 -11.10 13.91
CA ARG A 222 13.24 -10.40 13.88
C ARG A 222 13.35 -9.15 13.03
N LEU A 223 12.42 -8.95 12.10
CA LEU A 223 12.46 -7.81 11.18
C LEU A 223 12.08 -6.47 11.84
N SER A 224 11.17 -6.49 12.82
CA SER A 224 10.67 -5.30 13.50
C SER A 224 10.05 -5.61 14.87
N GLU A 225 9.95 -4.59 15.72
CA GLU A 225 9.21 -4.66 16.98
C GLU A 225 7.71 -4.92 16.78
N PRO A 226 6.98 -5.42 17.79
CA PRO A 226 5.55 -5.66 17.70
C PRO A 226 4.78 -4.41 17.25
N LYS A 227 3.91 -4.57 16.25
CA LYS A 227 3.08 -3.49 15.69
C LYS A 227 3.89 -2.35 15.05
N VAL A 228 5.12 -2.62 14.62
CA VAL A 228 5.97 -1.69 13.88
C VAL A 228 6.32 -2.32 12.53
N ALA A 229 6.17 -1.57 11.44
CA ALA A 229 6.56 -2.06 10.12
C ALA A 229 8.09 -2.12 9.98
N SER A 230 8.62 -3.12 9.28
CA SER A 230 10.05 -3.21 9.03
C SER A 230 10.46 -2.44 7.78
N VAL A 231 11.76 -2.20 7.64
CA VAL A 231 12.36 -1.90 6.32
C VAL A 231 12.41 -3.19 5.48
N PRO A 232 12.53 -3.08 4.14
CA PRO A 232 12.73 -4.26 3.29
C PRO A 232 13.99 -5.03 3.68
N SER A 233 13.83 -6.33 3.90
CA SER A 233 14.92 -7.25 4.17
C SER A 233 15.10 -8.22 3.01
N GLN A 234 16.32 -8.35 2.52
CA GLN A 234 16.65 -9.25 1.41
C GLN A 234 16.54 -10.72 1.84
N LEU A 235 15.82 -11.51 1.04
CA LEU A 235 15.68 -12.95 1.20
C LEU A 235 16.73 -13.68 0.36
N HIS A 236 17.37 -14.67 0.99
CA HIS A 236 18.33 -15.55 0.36
C HIS A 236 17.74 -16.93 0.10
N HIS A 237 18.43 -17.70 -0.75
CA HIS A 237 18.03 -19.07 -1.04
C HIS A 237 18.06 -19.93 0.23
N LEU A 238 16.99 -20.73 0.44
CA LEU A 238 16.78 -21.61 1.61
C LEU A 238 16.60 -20.90 2.95
N GLU A 239 16.37 -19.59 2.92
CA GLU A 239 16.00 -18.85 4.12
C GLU A 239 14.56 -19.18 4.55
N CYS A 240 14.35 -19.32 5.86
CA CYS A 240 13.04 -19.52 6.45
C CYS A 240 12.45 -18.17 6.86
N VAL A 241 11.16 -18.01 6.59
CA VAL A 241 10.35 -16.89 7.08
C VAL A 241 9.33 -17.49 8.06
N SER A 242 9.29 -16.99 9.29
CA SER A 242 8.32 -17.43 10.32
C SER A 242 7.58 -16.30 11.00
#